data_AF-A0A969QZM5-F1
#
_entry.id   AF-A0A969QZM5-F1
#
_cell.length_a   1.000
_cell.length_b   1.000
_cell.length_c   1.000
_cell.angle_alpha   90.00
_cell.angle_beta   90.00
_cell.angle_gamma   90.00
#
_symmetry.space_group_name_H-M   'P 1'
#
loop_
_entity.id
_entity.type
_entity.pdbx_description
1 polymer ?
#
loop_
_entity_poly.entity_id
_entity_poly.type
_entity_poly.pdbx_seq_one_letter_code
_entity_poly.pdbx_strand_id
1 'polypeptide(L)'
;MQPAEQALRHCRGDIVRIKTYFQSEGRVGARRDWTLHNARTGEPFGCATSSWVMFNYKTRRLGRMPKEASGSYAKLMPDPPLHCIEAEETRLKLPDLPPGCPMVGHKGSPVYMDMNNHLNNTAYLTWILDSIPDTVLSSKVLAQYEVEYKLRVWQVRPVSLSDRADHDT
;
A
#
# COMPACT_ATOMS: atom_id res chain seq x y z
N MET A 1 -22.95 -16.80 17.58
CA MET A 1 -22.21 -17.72 16.68
C MET A 1 -21.84 -16.93 15.44
N GLN A 2 -20.60 -16.43 15.38
CA GLN A 2 -20.05 -15.84 14.15
C GLN A 2 -19.63 -17.00 13.23
N PRO A 3 -19.90 -16.95 11.92
CA PRO A 3 -19.42 -17.97 11.02
C PRO A 3 -17.91 -17.85 10.87
N ALA A 4 -17.25 -19.01 10.92
CA ALA A 4 -15.81 -19.15 10.80
C ALA A 4 -15.27 -18.36 9.60
N GLU A 5 -14.31 -17.47 9.86
CA GLU A 5 -13.40 -16.95 8.83
C GLU A 5 -12.67 -18.13 8.23
N GLN A 6 -13.23 -18.65 7.14
CA GLN A 6 -12.60 -19.67 6.34
C GLN A 6 -11.41 -18.99 5.67
N ALA A 7 -10.24 -19.10 6.31
CA ALA A 7 -8.98 -18.61 5.76
C ALA A 7 -8.89 -19.09 4.31
N LEU A 8 -9.01 -18.13 3.40
CA LEU A 8 -9.01 -18.37 1.98
C LEU A 8 -7.70 -19.08 1.61
N ARG A 9 -7.76 -20.39 1.39
CA ARG A 9 -6.58 -21.22 1.09
C ARG A 9 -6.19 -20.98 -0.36
N HIS A 10 -5.28 -20.05 -0.58
CA HIS A 10 -4.67 -19.83 -1.88
C HIS A 10 -3.49 -20.76 -2.06
N CYS A 11 -3.31 -21.26 -3.28
CA CYS A 11 -2.26 -22.20 -3.60
C CYS A 11 -1.39 -21.70 -4.75
N ARG A 12 -0.13 -22.15 -4.75
CA ARG A 12 0.80 -21.86 -5.84
C ARG A 12 0.19 -22.41 -7.15
N GLY A 13 0.01 -21.54 -8.13
CA GLY A 13 -0.60 -21.88 -9.43
C GLY A 13 -2.00 -21.29 -9.65
N ASP A 14 -2.59 -20.66 -8.63
CA ASP A 14 -3.83 -19.90 -8.81
C ASP A 14 -3.65 -18.74 -9.80
N ILE A 15 -4.64 -18.56 -10.67
CA ILE A 15 -4.68 -17.44 -11.60
C ILE A 15 -5.47 -16.32 -10.93
N VAL A 16 -4.84 -15.16 -10.73
CA VAL A 16 -5.47 -14.01 -10.08
C VAL A 16 -5.96 -13.04 -11.14
N ARG A 17 -7.22 -12.63 -11.07
CA ARG A 17 -7.77 -11.49 -11.81
C ARG A 17 -7.70 -10.26 -10.94
N ILE A 18 -6.96 -9.25 -11.39
CA ILE A 18 -6.86 -7.94 -10.73
C ILE A 18 -7.67 -6.94 -11.54
N LYS A 19 -8.59 -6.24 -10.88
CA LYS A 19 -9.23 -5.05 -11.43
C LYS A 19 -8.70 -3.83 -10.68
N THR A 20 -8.52 -2.72 -11.39
CA THR A 20 -8.12 -1.45 -10.78
C THR A 20 -8.98 -0.31 -11.29
N TYR A 21 -9.25 0.63 -10.40
CA TYR A 21 -10.07 1.79 -10.64
C TYR A 21 -9.33 3.01 -10.15
N PHE A 22 -9.51 4.12 -10.85
CA PHE A 22 -8.94 5.40 -10.48
C PHE A 22 -10.08 6.35 -10.12
N GLN A 23 -9.89 7.16 -9.08
CA GLN A 23 -10.79 8.27 -8.82
C GLN A 23 -10.06 9.53 -8.40
N SER A 24 -10.67 10.67 -8.66
CA SER A 24 -10.20 11.93 -8.10
C SER A 24 -10.60 12.03 -6.63
N GLU A 25 -9.69 12.47 -5.77
CA GLU A 25 -9.94 12.60 -4.34
C GLU A 25 -9.61 14.02 -3.87
N GLY A 26 -10.65 14.77 -3.49
CA GLY A 26 -10.51 16.16 -3.10
C GLY A 26 -9.93 17.03 -4.23
N ARG A 27 -9.11 18.02 -3.87
CA ARG A 27 -8.65 19.06 -4.81
C ARG A 27 -7.33 18.73 -5.52
N VAL A 28 -6.48 17.94 -4.87
CA VAL A 28 -5.10 17.65 -5.29
C VAL A 28 -4.75 16.16 -5.20
N GLY A 29 -5.66 15.36 -4.65
CA GLY A 29 -5.49 13.94 -4.43
C GLY A 29 -6.11 13.12 -5.54
N ALA A 30 -5.68 11.88 -5.61
CA ALA A 30 -6.26 10.84 -6.41
C ALA A 30 -6.24 9.54 -5.62
N ARG A 31 -7.24 8.70 -5.85
CA ARG A 31 -7.38 7.41 -5.22
C ARG A 31 -7.27 6.33 -6.29
N ARG A 32 -6.66 5.21 -5.92
CA ARG A 32 -6.63 4.02 -6.76
C ARG A 32 -7.00 2.81 -5.91
N ASP A 33 -8.02 2.10 -6.37
CA ASP A 33 -8.53 0.89 -5.74
C ASP A 33 -8.17 -0.32 -6.59
N TRP A 34 -8.03 -1.47 -5.93
CA TRP A 34 -7.82 -2.77 -6.55
C TRP A 34 -8.72 -3.82 -5.91
N THR A 35 -9.31 -4.67 -6.74
CA THR A 35 -9.96 -5.90 -6.29
C THR A 35 -9.28 -7.10 -6.91
N LEU A 36 -9.01 -8.11 -6.08
CA LEU A 36 -8.31 -9.32 -6.45
C LEU A 36 -9.28 -10.49 -6.30
N HIS A 37 -9.41 -11.28 -7.35
CA HIS A 37 -10.29 -12.44 -7.37
C HIS A 37 -9.59 -13.64 -8.01
N ASN A 38 -9.95 -14.85 -7.58
CA ASN A 38 -9.60 -16.06 -8.31
C ASN A 38 -10.21 -15.98 -9.72
N ALA A 39 -9.38 -16.11 -10.75
CA ALA A 39 -9.84 -15.94 -12.12
C ALA A 39 -10.79 -17.05 -12.57
N ARG A 40 -10.70 -18.24 -11.97
CA ARG A 40 -11.49 -19.44 -12.28
C ARG A 40 -12.78 -19.50 -11.45
N THR A 41 -12.69 -19.35 -10.13
CA THR A 41 -13.85 -19.48 -9.22
C THR A 41 -14.61 -18.17 -9.04
N GLY A 42 -13.94 -17.02 -9.23
CA GLY A 42 -14.50 -15.70 -8.96
C GLY A 42 -14.44 -15.29 -7.49
N GLU A 43 -14.00 -16.17 -6.59
CA GLU A 43 -13.90 -15.89 -5.16
C GLU A 43 -12.92 -14.74 -4.89
N PRO A 44 -13.25 -13.82 -3.96
CA PRO A 44 -12.36 -12.72 -3.62
C PRO A 44 -11.10 -13.23 -2.93
N PHE A 45 -9.95 -12.65 -3.27
CA PHE A 45 -8.69 -12.80 -2.53
C PHE A 45 -8.46 -11.65 -1.58
N GLY A 46 -8.93 -10.46 -1.96
CA GLY A 46 -8.80 -9.27 -1.13
C GLY A 46 -8.95 -8.01 -1.98
N CYS A 47 -8.73 -6.89 -1.32
CA CYS A 47 -8.75 -5.59 -1.95
C CYS A 47 -7.63 -4.72 -1.39
N ALA A 48 -7.30 -3.66 -2.12
CA ALA A 48 -6.32 -2.69 -1.69
C ALA A 48 -6.74 -1.31 -2.18
N THR A 49 -6.31 -0.28 -1.47
CA THR A 49 -6.52 1.11 -1.85
C THR A 49 -5.26 1.91 -1.59
N SER A 50 -5.11 3.02 -2.31
CA SER A 50 -4.00 3.95 -2.12
C SER A 50 -4.43 5.36 -2.51
N SER A 51 -3.98 6.33 -1.72
CA SER A 51 -4.14 7.75 -2.00
C SER A 51 -2.82 8.33 -2.51
N TRP A 52 -2.91 9.13 -3.56
CA TRP A 52 -1.80 9.72 -4.29
C TRP A 52 -1.99 11.22 -4.33
N VAL A 53 -0.87 11.94 -4.27
CA VAL A 53 -0.85 13.39 -4.45
C VAL A 53 0.12 13.74 -5.58
N MET A 54 -0.26 14.71 -6.40
CA MET A 54 0.61 15.21 -7.44
C MET A 54 1.59 16.22 -6.84
N PHE A 55 2.89 15.97 -7.02
CA PHE A 55 3.95 16.86 -6.54
C PHE A 55 4.64 17.55 -7.71
N ASN A 56 4.64 18.89 -7.72
CA ASN A 56 5.38 19.64 -8.70
C ASN A 56 6.85 19.73 -8.30
N TYR A 57 7.74 19.12 -9.08
CA TYR A 57 9.17 19.08 -8.78
C TYR A 57 9.84 20.46 -8.80
N LYS A 58 9.41 21.35 -9.71
CA LYS A 58 9.99 22.70 -9.87
C LYS A 58 9.60 23.61 -8.70
N THR A 59 8.32 23.64 -8.35
CA THR A 59 7.82 24.53 -7.29
C THR A 59 7.89 23.92 -5.89
N ARG A 60 8.21 22.62 -5.80
CA ARG A 60 8.26 21.84 -4.55
C ARG A 60 6.94 21.85 -3.77
N ARG A 61 5.82 22.00 -4.46
CA ARG A 61 4.47 22.07 -3.88
C ARG A 61 3.56 20.98 -4.43
N LEU A 62 2.56 20.60 -3.63
CA LEU A 62 1.45 19.79 -4.12
C LEU A 62 0.65 20.59 -5.14
N GLY A 63 0.26 19.92 -6.22
CA GLY A 63 -0.46 20.51 -7.34
C GLY A 63 -1.66 19.68 -7.72
N ARG A 64 -2.51 20.23 -8.58
CA ARG A 64 -3.59 19.45 -9.19
C ARG A 64 -3.04 18.56 -10.29
N MET A 65 -3.74 17.46 -10.55
CA MET A 65 -3.49 16.68 -11.76
C MET A 65 -3.75 17.55 -13.01
N PRO A 66 -2.82 17.62 -13.97
CA PRO A 66 -3.04 18.30 -15.24
C PRO A 66 -4.23 17.70 -15.99
N LYS A 67 -4.96 18.51 -16.77
CA LYS A 67 -6.16 18.06 -17.47
C LYS A 67 -5.85 16.96 -18.50
N GLU A 68 -4.69 17.04 -19.13
CA GLU A 68 -4.19 16.09 -20.11
C GLU A 68 -3.99 14.71 -19.47
N ALA A 69 -3.43 14.68 -18.26
CA ALA A 69 -3.27 13.45 -17.48
C ALA A 69 -4.63 12.94 -16.99
N SER A 70 -5.52 13.81 -16.52
CA SER A 70 -6.87 13.40 -16.10
C SER A 70 -7.66 12.76 -17.26
N GLY A 71 -7.59 13.34 -18.46
CA GLY A 71 -8.25 12.82 -19.65
C GLY A 71 -7.75 11.43 -20.07
N SER A 72 -6.47 11.11 -19.88
CA SER A 72 -5.95 9.77 -20.18
C SER A 72 -6.44 8.71 -19.19
N TYR A 73 -6.73 9.09 -17.94
CA TYR A 73 -7.24 8.18 -16.92
C TYR A 73 -8.77 8.07 -16.89
N ALA A 74 -9.51 8.90 -17.64
CA ALA A 74 -10.97 8.90 -17.64
C ALA A 74 -11.60 7.53 -17.88
N LYS A 75 -10.98 6.68 -18.72
CA LYS A 75 -11.45 5.29 -18.99
C LYS A 75 -11.34 4.36 -17.78
N LEU A 76 -10.49 4.71 -16.81
CA LEU A 76 -10.28 3.97 -15.56
C LEU A 76 -11.12 4.54 -14.41
N MET A 77 -11.91 5.58 -14.66
CA MET A 77 -12.74 6.25 -13.67
C MET A 77 -14.20 5.78 -13.80
N PRO A 78 -14.65 4.81 -12.98
CA PRO A 78 -16.04 4.38 -13.00
C PRO A 78 -16.96 5.52 -12.51
N ASP A 79 -18.15 5.59 -13.12
CA ASP A 79 -19.24 6.49 -12.74
C ASP A 79 -20.53 5.65 -12.57
N PRO A 80 -21.06 5.47 -11.34
CA PRO A 80 -20.61 6.10 -10.09
C PRO A 80 -19.25 5.55 -9.58
N PRO A 81 -18.55 6.29 -8.68
CA PRO A 81 -17.31 5.85 -8.06
C PRO A 81 -17.39 4.46 -7.41
N LEU A 82 -16.34 3.66 -7.55
CA LEU A 82 -16.19 2.37 -6.88
C LEU A 82 -15.09 2.48 -5.82
N HIS A 83 -15.42 2.12 -4.58
CA HIS A 83 -14.46 1.99 -3.49
C HIS A 83 -14.50 0.54 -2.99
N CYS A 84 -13.33 -0.10 -2.87
CA CYS A 84 -13.26 -1.44 -2.30
C CYS A 84 -13.05 -1.45 -0.78
N ILE A 85 -12.61 -0.31 -0.24
CA ILE A 85 -12.46 0.00 1.18
C ILE A 85 -13.11 1.36 1.39
N GLU A 86 -13.89 1.56 2.46
CA GLU A 86 -14.60 2.82 2.66
C GLU A 86 -13.64 4.01 2.83
N ALA A 87 -14.04 5.20 2.36
CA ALA A 87 -13.17 6.36 2.36
C ALA A 87 -12.80 6.82 3.79
N GLU A 88 -13.73 6.64 4.72
CA GLU A 88 -13.59 6.95 6.14
C GLU A 88 -12.48 6.14 6.80
N GLU A 89 -12.32 4.87 6.41
CA GLU A 89 -11.27 3.99 6.93
C GLU A 89 -9.89 4.39 6.42
N THR A 90 -9.80 4.83 5.16
CA THR A 90 -8.52 5.18 4.52
C THR A 90 -7.93 6.52 4.92
N ARG A 91 -8.69 7.35 5.64
CA ARG A 91 -8.29 8.72 6.03
C ARG A 91 -7.82 8.81 7.48
N LEU A 92 -7.82 7.70 8.20
CA LEU A 92 -7.34 7.65 9.57
C LEU A 92 -5.83 7.81 9.57
N LYS A 93 -5.32 8.63 10.50
CA LYS A 93 -3.89 8.82 10.67
C LYS A 93 -3.37 7.68 11.54
N LEU A 94 -2.34 6.99 11.07
CA LEU A 94 -1.65 5.98 11.87
C LEU A 94 -1.01 6.64 13.11
N PRO A 95 -1.06 5.99 14.28
CA PRO A 95 -0.40 6.49 15.48
C PRO A 95 1.12 6.59 15.24
N ASP A 96 1.75 7.60 15.83
CA ASP A 96 3.21 7.70 15.80
C ASP A 96 3.83 6.58 16.66
N LEU A 97 5.01 6.10 16.26
CA LEU A 97 5.72 5.05 17.00
C LEU A 97 6.15 5.57 18.38
N PRO A 98 6.09 4.73 19.44
CA PRO A 98 6.50 5.14 20.76
C PRO A 98 8.01 5.42 20.81
N PRO A 99 8.46 6.33 21.70
CA PRO A 99 9.87 6.62 21.87
C PRO A 99 10.63 5.37 22.34
N GLY A 100 11.81 5.13 21.78
CA GLY A 100 12.67 4.00 22.16
C GLY A 100 12.42 2.69 21.41
N CYS A 101 11.55 2.68 20.39
CA CYS A 101 11.45 1.53 19.49
C CYS A 101 12.83 1.21 18.86
N PRO A 102 13.24 -0.07 18.84
CA PRO A 102 14.51 -0.47 18.24
C PRO A 102 14.52 -0.09 16.76
N MET A 103 15.64 0.48 16.30
CA MET A 103 15.82 0.88 14.91
C MET A 103 16.82 -0.03 14.20
N VAL A 104 16.38 -0.72 13.15
CA VAL A 104 17.23 -1.49 12.24
C VAL A 104 17.52 -0.65 11.00
N GLY A 105 18.80 -0.37 10.75
CA GLY A 105 19.24 0.37 9.58
C GLY A 105 19.31 -0.52 8.33
N HIS A 106 18.46 -0.27 7.35
CA HIS A 106 18.58 -0.83 6.01
C HIS A 106 19.38 0.12 5.11
N LYS A 107 20.39 -0.42 4.44
CA LYS A 107 21.09 0.32 3.41
C LYS A 107 20.28 0.23 2.12
N GLY A 108 19.96 1.38 1.54
CA GLY A 108 19.46 1.41 0.16
C GLY A 108 20.42 0.63 -0.74
N SER A 109 19.87 -0.15 -1.66
CA SER A 109 20.62 -0.87 -2.68
C SER A 109 20.05 -0.49 -4.04
N PRO A 110 20.86 -0.41 -5.11
CA PRO A 110 20.35 -0.13 -6.46
C PRO A 110 19.21 -1.08 -6.88
N VAL A 111 19.17 -2.30 -6.35
CA VAL A 111 18.10 -3.28 -6.64
C VAL A 111 16.72 -2.83 -6.15
N TYR A 112 16.66 -1.93 -5.17
CA TYR A 112 15.42 -1.38 -4.64
C TYR A 112 15.00 -0.07 -5.32
N MET A 113 15.77 0.41 -6.30
CA MET A 113 15.47 1.65 -7.01
C MET A 113 14.50 1.39 -8.17
N ASP A 114 13.49 2.25 -8.31
CA ASP A 114 12.57 2.24 -9.44
C ASP A 114 13.18 2.92 -10.69
N MET A 115 12.45 2.88 -11.80
CA MET A 115 12.87 3.53 -13.07
C MET A 115 13.03 5.06 -12.96
N ASN A 116 12.50 5.67 -11.90
CA ASN A 116 12.61 7.11 -11.64
C ASN A 116 13.81 7.45 -10.75
N ASN A 117 14.65 6.48 -10.40
CA ASN A 117 15.73 6.60 -9.42
C ASN A 117 15.22 7.03 -8.03
N HIS A 118 14.04 6.55 -7.64
CA HIS A 118 13.59 6.59 -6.25
C HIS A 118 13.64 5.21 -5.64
N LEU A 119 13.73 5.14 -4.32
CA LEU A 119 13.47 3.88 -3.63
C LEU A 119 12.01 3.46 -3.90
N ASN A 120 11.81 2.24 -4.40
CA ASN A 120 10.50 1.70 -4.71
C ASN A 120 9.68 1.54 -3.41
N ASN A 121 8.41 1.94 -3.43
CA ASN A 121 7.50 1.81 -2.29
C ASN A 121 7.41 0.36 -1.76
N THR A 122 7.57 -0.65 -2.62
CA THR A 122 7.56 -2.06 -2.22
C THR A 122 8.79 -2.47 -1.39
N ALA A 123 9.90 -1.74 -1.48
CA ALA A 123 11.10 -2.03 -0.69
C ALA A 123 10.85 -1.86 0.82
N TYR A 124 10.04 -0.87 1.20
CA TYR A 124 9.65 -0.68 2.61
C TYR A 124 8.86 -1.87 3.13
N LEU A 125 7.93 -2.42 2.34
CA LEU A 125 7.17 -3.62 2.73
C LEU A 125 8.11 -4.81 2.93
N THR A 126 9.09 -5.01 2.05
CA THR A 126 10.09 -6.07 2.23
C THR A 126 10.83 -5.92 3.55
N TRP A 127 11.32 -4.72 3.87
CA TRP A 127 12.04 -4.50 5.13
C TRP A 127 11.14 -4.67 6.35
N ILE A 128 9.87 -4.24 6.28
CA ILE A 128 8.88 -4.47 7.34
C ILE A 128 8.65 -5.97 7.55
N LEU A 129 8.52 -6.76 6.48
CA LEU A 129 8.34 -8.20 6.61
C LEU A 129 9.59 -8.89 7.17
N ASP A 130 10.79 -8.43 6.77
CA ASP A 130 12.07 -8.96 7.28
C ASP A 130 12.28 -8.66 8.78
N SER A 131 11.62 -7.65 9.35
CA SER A 131 11.69 -7.36 10.79
C SER A 131 10.73 -8.20 11.62
N ILE A 132 9.74 -8.87 11.01
CA ILE A 132 8.77 -9.70 11.74
C ILE A 132 9.44 -11.05 12.08
N PRO A 133 9.40 -11.51 13.35
CA PRO A 133 9.99 -12.78 13.73
C PRO A 133 9.41 -13.98 12.96
N ASP A 134 10.28 -14.93 12.60
CA ASP A 134 9.90 -16.17 11.88
C ASP A 134 8.80 -16.97 12.60
N THR A 135 8.75 -16.91 13.94
CA THR A 135 7.71 -17.54 14.75
C THR A 135 6.32 -16.97 14.47
N VAL A 136 6.23 -15.68 14.15
CA VAL A 136 4.97 -15.02 13.76
C VAL A 136 4.66 -15.34 12.30
N LEU A 137 5.64 -15.21 11.40
CA LEU A 137 5.46 -15.49 9.96
C LEU A 137 5.04 -16.94 9.67
N SER A 138 5.48 -17.90 10.49
CA SER A 138 5.13 -19.32 10.34
C SER A 138 3.80 -19.71 10.98
N SER A 139 3.26 -18.92 11.91
CA SER A 139 2.07 -19.27 12.70
C SER A 139 0.85 -18.39 12.42
N LYS A 140 1.03 -17.22 11.81
CA LYS A 140 -0.03 -16.25 11.50
C LYS A 140 -0.12 -15.98 10.01
N VAL A 141 -1.27 -15.50 9.57
CA VAL A 141 -1.52 -15.06 8.20
C VAL A 141 -1.79 -13.55 8.23
N LEU A 142 -1.22 -12.82 7.27
CA LEU A 142 -1.46 -11.39 7.11
C LEU A 142 -2.94 -11.15 6.76
N ALA A 143 -3.67 -10.47 7.64
CA ALA A 143 -5.05 -10.07 7.39
C ALA A 143 -5.16 -8.69 6.74
N GLN A 144 -4.38 -7.72 7.23
CA GLN A 144 -4.41 -6.33 6.76
C GLN A 144 -3.03 -5.69 6.91
N TYR A 145 -2.71 -4.77 6.00
CA TYR A 145 -1.51 -3.93 6.05
C TYR A 145 -1.88 -2.50 5.67
N GLU A 146 -1.47 -1.55 6.51
CA GLU A 146 -1.69 -0.11 6.31
C GLU A 146 -0.35 0.62 6.40
N VAL A 147 -0.15 1.63 5.54
CA VAL A 147 1.11 2.38 5.48
C VAL A 147 0.88 3.85 5.15
N GLU A 148 1.53 4.73 5.93
CA GLU A 148 1.56 6.17 5.69
C GLU A 148 2.96 6.61 5.23
N TYR A 149 3.08 7.08 3.98
CA TYR A 149 4.35 7.57 3.43
C TYR A 149 4.56 9.06 3.76
N LYS A 150 5.46 9.37 4.69
CA LYS A 150 5.74 10.76 5.12
C LYS A 150 6.87 11.44 4.32
N LEU A 151 7.90 10.70 3.92
CA LEU A 151 9.09 11.23 3.26
C LEU A 151 9.49 10.38 2.05
N ARG A 152 10.12 11.03 1.06
CA ARG A 152 10.76 10.34 -0.07
C ARG A 152 12.27 10.33 0.10
N VAL A 153 12.87 9.16 -0.07
CA VAL A 153 14.32 8.97 -0.04
C VAL A 153 14.88 9.07 -1.45
N TRP A 154 15.84 9.99 -1.62
CA TRP A 154 16.60 10.18 -2.85
C TRP A 154 18.00 9.62 -2.65
N GLN A 155 18.45 8.79 -3.59
CA GLN A 155 19.77 8.14 -3.55
C GLN A 155 19.97 7.22 -2.33
N VAL A 156 21.15 6.58 -2.28
CA VAL A 156 21.53 5.58 -1.28
C VAL A 156 21.76 6.23 0.09
N ARG A 157 20.69 6.65 0.75
CA ARG A 157 20.72 7.09 2.15
C ARG A 157 20.34 5.92 3.05
N PRO A 158 20.92 5.82 4.26
CA PRO A 158 20.45 4.86 5.26
C PRO A 158 18.98 5.12 5.59
N VAL A 159 18.18 4.06 5.61
CA VAL A 159 16.80 4.10 6.09
C VAL A 159 16.73 3.29 7.36
N SER A 160 16.25 3.88 8.44
CA SER A 160 16.05 3.17 9.70
C SER A 160 14.59 2.71 9.78
N LEU A 161 14.38 1.43 10.02
CA LEU A 161 13.09 0.80 10.27
C LEU A 161 12.94 0.55 11.77
N SER A 162 11.74 0.70 12.30
CA SER A 162 11.45 0.33 13.69
C SER A 162 10.05 -0.25 13.78
N ASP A 163 9.91 -1.36 14.50
CA ASP A 163 8.65 -2.07 14.67
C ASP A 163 8.23 -2.15 16.15
N ARG A 164 6.95 -2.47 16.34
CA ARG A 164 6.35 -2.84 17.61
C ARG A 164 5.33 -3.93 17.33
N ALA A 165 5.43 -5.05 18.04
CA ALA A 165 4.39 -6.07 18.06
C ALA A 165 3.57 -5.89 19.34
N ASP A 166 2.28 -5.58 19.21
CA ASP A 166 1.33 -5.76 20.31
C ASP A 166 0.95 -7.23 20.32
N HIS A 167 1.36 -7.96 21.36
CA HIS A 167 0.89 -9.30 21.60
C HIS A 167 -0.50 -9.19 22.23
N ASP A 168 -1.55 -9.43 21.45
CA ASP A 168 -2.85 -9.76 22.01
C ASP A 168 -2.70 -11.06 22.83
N THR A 169 -2.83 -10.93 24.15
CA THR A 169 -3.02 -12.04 25.10
C THR A 169 -4.39 -12.66 24.98
#